data_AF-F6GDH1-F1
#
_entry.id   AF-F6GDH1-F1
#
_cell.length_a   1.000
_cell.length_b   1.000
_cell.length_c   1.000
_cell.angle_alpha   90.00
_cell.angle_beta   90.00
_cell.angle_gamma   90.00
#
_symmetry.space_group_name_H-M   'P 1'
#
loop_
_entity.id
_entity.type
_entity.pdbx_description
1 polymer ?
#
loop_
_entity_poly.entity_id
_entity_poly.type
_entity_poly.pdbx_seq_one_letter_code
_entity_poly.pdbx_strand_id
1 'polypeptide(L)'
;MSLEKENTEKRKNASLTNSEALSFFFIPIGFAKLNRWKNTDFNESEIERFKKFGFERKIKQASEMRIFGMIFYISIAIILAYILK
;
A
#
# COMPACT_ATOMS: atom_id res chain seq x y z
N MET A 1 20.20 19.67 18.82
CA MET A 1 19.46 18.46 18.41
C MET A 1 20.42 17.61 17.57
N SER A 2 20.50 16.28 17.73
CA SER A 2 21.44 15.49 16.90
C SER A 2 20.88 15.28 15.49
N LEU A 3 21.75 15.27 14.49
CA LEU A 3 21.42 15.06 13.07
C LEU A 3 20.61 13.78 12.84
N GLU A 4 20.86 12.74 13.63
CA GLU A 4 20.14 11.47 13.58
C GLU A 4 18.66 11.61 13.95
N LYS A 5 18.35 12.42 14.98
CA LYS A 5 16.97 12.68 15.39
C LYS A 5 16.22 13.45 14.30
N GLU A 6 16.86 14.45 13.71
CA GLU A 6 16.27 15.23 12.62
C GLU A 6 16.00 14.37 11.38
N ASN A 7 16.95 13.51 10.99
CA ASN A 7 16.79 12.59 9.88
C ASN A 7 15.69 11.55 10.12
N THR A 8 15.54 11.08 11.36
CA THR A 8 14.49 10.13 11.73
C THR A 8 13.11 10.79 11.66
N GLU A 9 12.97 12.01 12.18
CA GLU A 9 11.71 12.77 12.12
C GLU A 9 11.33 13.14 10.69
N LYS A 10 12.29 13.50 9.84
CA LYS A 10 12.05 13.71 8.39
C LYS A 10 11.53 12.45 7.72
N ARG A 11 12.09 11.28 8.04
CA ARG A 11 11.65 9.99 7.46
C ARG A 11 10.25 9.57 7.92
N LYS A 12 9.88 9.84 9.18
CA LYS A 12 8.54 9.54 9.71
C LYS A 12 7.43 10.32 9.02
N ASN A 13 7.71 11.57 8.66
CA ASN A 13 6.74 12.48 8.04
C ASN A 13 6.75 12.42 6.51
N ALA A 14 7.66 11.64 5.92
CA ALA A 14 7.76 11.44 4.48
C ALA A 14 6.50 10.72 3.94
N SER A 15 6.05 11.13 2.76
CA SER A 15 4.99 10.42 2.05
C SER A 15 5.50 9.11 1.47
N LEU A 16 4.58 8.28 1.00
CA LEU A 16 4.90 7.22 0.06
C LEU A 16 5.62 7.81 -1.15
N THR A 17 6.60 7.08 -1.63
CA THR A 17 7.16 7.28 -2.96
C THR A 17 6.15 6.81 -4.00
N ASN A 18 6.27 7.32 -5.21
CA ASN A 18 5.38 6.93 -6.31
C ASN A 18 5.42 5.42 -6.56
N SER A 19 6.59 4.78 -6.43
CA SER A 19 6.72 3.33 -6.60
C SER A 19 5.98 2.56 -5.52
N GLU A 20 6.12 2.95 -4.24
CA GLU A 20 5.37 2.29 -3.16
C GLU A 20 3.86 2.48 -3.36
N ALA A 21 3.43 3.70 -3.72
CA ALA A 21 2.03 4.01 -3.97
C ALA A 21 1.44 3.17 -5.13
N LEU A 22 2.18 3.00 -6.22
CA LEU A 22 1.78 2.16 -7.35
C LEU A 22 1.64 0.69 -6.95
N SER A 23 2.55 0.16 -6.13
CA SER A 23 2.44 -1.22 -5.66
C SER A 23 1.16 -1.45 -4.85
N PHE A 24 0.84 -0.55 -3.91
CA PHE A 24 -0.41 -0.62 -3.14
C PHE A 24 -1.67 -0.44 -4.01
N PHE A 25 -1.57 0.32 -5.10
CA PHE A 25 -2.67 0.53 -6.05
C PHE A 25 -2.97 -0.71 -6.89
N PHE A 26 -1.94 -1.30 -7.53
CA PHE A 26 -2.13 -2.45 -8.42
C PHE A 26 -2.28 -3.77 -7.68
N ILE A 27 -1.84 -3.84 -6.43
CA ILE A 27 -2.03 -5.01 -5.56
C ILE A 27 -2.81 -4.53 -4.33
N PRO A 28 -4.11 -4.18 -4.45
CA PRO A 28 -4.86 -3.59 -3.33
C PRO A 28 -5.30 -4.63 -2.29
N ILE A 29 -5.38 -5.89 -2.69
CA ILE A 29 -5.77 -7.02 -1.84
C ILE A 29 -4.53 -7.90 -1.61
N GLY A 30 -4.31 -8.23 -0.35
CA GLY A 30 -3.28 -9.18 0.02
C GLY A 30 -3.67 -10.62 -0.31
N PHE A 31 -2.75 -11.39 -0.89
CA PHE A 31 -2.96 -12.81 -1.19
C PHE A 31 -2.81 -13.71 0.06
N ALA A 32 -2.51 -13.15 1.24
CA ALA A 32 -2.23 -13.88 2.49
C ALA A 32 -3.31 -14.91 2.89
N LYS A 33 -4.56 -14.77 2.45
CA LYS A 33 -5.65 -15.71 2.76
C LYS A 33 -5.77 -16.92 1.83
N LEU A 34 -5.02 -16.97 0.72
CA LEU A 34 -4.84 -18.20 -0.05
C LEU A 34 -3.79 -19.05 0.70
N ASN A 35 -4.29 -19.90 1.60
CA ASN A 35 -3.68 -20.76 2.65
C ASN A 35 -2.24 -21.31 2.51
N ARG A 36 -1.48 -21.05 1.43
CA ARG A 36 -0.10 -21.53 1.26
C ARG A 36 0.96 -20.41 1.27
N TRP A 37 0.58 -19.15 1.17
CA TRP A 37 1.50 -18.03 0.86
C TRP A 37 1.48 -16.96 1.97
N LYS A 38 1.61 -17.40 3.21
CA LYS A 38 1.48 -16.57 4.43
C LYS A 38 2.61 -15.54 4.61
N ASN A 39 3.72 -15.71 3.90
CA ASN A 39 4.93 -14.88 4.04
C ASN A 39 5.27 -14.06 2.79
N THR A 40 4.42 -14.05 1.75
CA THR A 40 4.69 -13.38 0.46
C THR A 40 3.78 -12.20 0.20
N ASP A 41 2.97 -11.79 1.18
CA ASP A 41 2.09 -10.65 1.03
C ASP A 41 2.90 -9.36 1.13
N PHE A 42 3.26 -8.82 -0.04
CA PHE A 42 4.00 -7.58 -0.17
C PHE A 42 3.36 -6.47 0.67
N ASN A 43 2.03 -6.35 0.64
CA ASN A 43 1.34 -5.31 1.39
C ASN A 43 1.48 -5.49 2.91
N GLU A 44 1.34 -6.71 3.41
CA GLU A 44 1.43 -6.99 4.83
C GLU A 44 2.84 -6.70 5.36
N SER A 45 3.86 -7.20 4.65
CA SER A 45 5.27 -6.97 5.02
C SER A 45 5.67 -5.48 4.96
N GLU A 46 5.20 -4.73 3.97
CA GLU A 46 5.47 -3.30 3.84
C GLU A 46 4.76 -2.48 4.94
N ILE A 47 3.50 -2.82 5.25
CA ILE A 47 2.74 -2.18 6.33
C ILE A 47 3.35 -2.50 7.70
N GLU A 48 3.77 -3.74 7.94
CA GLU A 48 4.49 -4.11 9.17
C GLU A 48 5.80 -3.34 9.32
N ARG A 49 6.55 -3.17 8.22
CA ARG A 49 7.75 -2.33 8.23
C ARG A 49 7.41 -0.88 8.59
N PHE A 50 6.37 -0.30 8.00
CA PHE A 50 5.96 1.07 8.33
C PHE A 50 5.56 1.22 9.79
N LYS A 51 4.83 0.25 10.36
CA LYS A 51 4.50 0.22 11.79
C LYS A 51 5.75 0.16 12.67
N LYS A 52 6.70 -0.71 12.32
CA LYS A 52 7.97 -0.87 13.07
C LYS A 52 8.77 0.43 13.16
N PHE A 53 8.73 1.27 12.13
CA PHE A 53 9.45 2.55 12.10
C PHE A 53 8.59 3.78 12.44
N GLY A 54 7.30 3.60 12.76
CA GLY A 54 6.38 4.69 13.10
C GLY A 54 6.06 5.61 11.92
N PHE A 55 5.97 5.07 10.71
CA PHE A 55 5.66 5.82 9.48
C PHE A 55 4.15 5.98 9.26
N GLU A 56 3.47 6.62 10.21
CA GLU A 56 2.01 6.76 10.24
C GLU A 56 1.43 7.35 8.95
N ARG A 57 2.08 8.36 8.38
CA ARG A 57 1.66 8.98 7.12
C ARG A 57 1.66 7.98 5.96
N LYS A 58 2.70 7.14 5.87
CA LYS A 58 2.80 6.11 4.83
C LYS A 58 1.74 5.03 5.00
N ILE A 59 1.42 4.64 6.24
CA ILE A 59 0.36 3.68 6.53
C ILE A 59 -0.99 4.20 6.02
N LYS A 60 -1.30 5.47 6.32
CA LYS A 60 -2.54 6.10 5.85
C LYS A 60 -2.60 6.14 4.33
N GLN A 61 -1.55 6.63 3.68
CA GLN A 61 -1.50 6.70 2.21
C GLN A 61 -1.56 5.32 1.56
N ALA A 62 -0.92 4.30 2.15
CA ALA A 62 -1.00 2.94 1.65
C ALA A 62 -2.45 2.41 1.69
N SER A 63 -3.18 2.69 2.77
CA SER A 63 -4.60 2.35 2.88
C SER A 63 -5.45 3.06 1.80
N GLU A 64 -5.20 4.34 1.56
CA GLU A 64 -5.90 5.12 0.52
C GLU A 64 -5.63 4.55 -0.87
N MET A 65 -4.36 4.26 -1.20
CA MET A 65 -3.98 3.69 -2.50
C MET A 65 -4.62 2.32 -2.73
N ARG A 66 -4.75 1.48 -1.70
CA ARG A 66 -5.45 0.19 -1.79
C ARG A 66 -6.93 0.37 -2.10
N ILE A 67 -7.60 1.33 -1.48
CA ILE A 67 -9.02 1.64 -1.75
C ILE A 67 -9.17 2.11 -3.21
N PHE A 68 -8.30 3.01 -3.67
CA PHE A 68 -8.33 3.47 -5.06
C PHE A 68 -8.08 2.33 -6.06
N GLY A 69 -7.16 1.41 -5.74
CA GLY A 69 -6.94 0.20 -6.53
C GLY A 69 -8.18 -0.68 -6.63
N MET A 70 -8.88 -0.91 -5.51
CA MET A 70 -10.13 -1.67 -5.52
C MET A 70 -11.19 -1.02 -6.42
N ILE A 71 -11.40 0.29 -6.27
CA ILE A 71 -12.36 1.05 -7.09
C ILE A 71 -11.98 0.97 -8.57
N PHE A 72 -10.69 1.07 -8.90
CA PHE A 72 -10.19 0.95 -10.26
C PHE A 72 -10.53 -0.40 -10.89
N TYR A 73 -10.24 -1.50 -10.21
CA TYR A 73 -10.56 -2.84 -10.73
C TYR A 73 -12.06 -3.10 -10.86
N ILE A 74 -12.88 -2.62 -9.91
CA ILE A 74 -14.35 -2.69 -10.01
C ILE A 74 -14.84 -1.93 -11.24
N SER A 75 -14.31 -0.72 -11.47
CA SER A 75 -14.68 0.11 -12.62
C SER A 75 -14.33 -0.57 -13.95
N ILE A 76 -13.14 -1.17 -14.05
CA ILE A 76 -12.75 -1.97 -15.22
C ILE A 76 -13.69 -3.15 -15.43
N ALA A 77 -14.02 -3.89 -14.37
CA ALA A 77 -14.91 -5.04 -14.47
C ALA A 77 -16.30 -4.65 -15.01
N ILE A 78 -16.84 -3.51 -14.57
CA ILE A 78 -18.13 -2.98 -15.07
C ILE A 78 -18.03 -2.63 -16.56
N ILE A 79 -16.96 -1.94 -16.98
CA ILE A 79 -16.75 -1.57 -18.38
C ILE A 79 -16.63 -2.82 -19.26
N LEU A 80 -15.84 -3.81 -18.83
CA LEU A 80 -15.69 -5.07 -19.55
C LEU A 80 -17.01 -5.83 -19.66
N ALA A 81 -17.79 -5.90 -18.58
CA ALA A 81 -19.12 -6.52 -18.60
C ALA A 81 -20.09 -5.81 -19.54
N TYR A 82 -19.97 -4.49 -19.68
CA TYR A 82 -20.77 -3.71 -20.63
C TYR A 82 -20.37 -3.98 -22.08
N ILE A 83 -19.07 -4.05 -22.38
CA ILE A 83 -18.54 -4.27 -23.74
C ILE A 83 -18.76 -5.72 -24.22
N LEU A 84 -18.65 -6.70 -23.30
CA LEU A 84 -18.77 -8.13 -23.62
C LEU A 84 -20.23 -8.63 -23.65
N LYS A 85 -21.19 -7.77 -23.35
CA LYS A 85 -22.63 -8.02 -23.51
C LYS A 85 -23.05 -7.86 -24.96
#